data_AF-A0A8T3QT57-F1
#
_entry.id   AF-A0A8T3QT57-F1
#
_cell.length_a   1.000
_cell.length_b   1.000
_cell.length_c   1.000
_cell.angle_alpha   90.00
_cell.angle_beta   90.00
_cell.angle_gamma   90.00
#
_symmetry.space_group_name_H-M   'P 1'
#
loop_
_entity.id
_entity.type
_entity.pdbx_description
1 polymer ?
#
loop_
_entity_poly.entity_id
_entity_poly.type
_entity_poly.pdbx_seq_one_letter_code
_entity_poly.pdbx_strand_id
1 'polypeptide(L)' 'EAILRGEPGSRRDVVLLNAGAAFLAAGAVESIEDGIERAGLTIDAGLTAQLLDRLRDERRRADAAKPAVDSAGSTP' A
#
# COMPACT_ATOMS: atom_id res chain seq x y z
N GLU A 1 -5.00 -1.45 -9.91
CA GLU A 1 -3.55 -1.37 -9.57
C GLU A 1 -2.69 -0.75 -10.66
N ALA A 2 -3.27 -0.09 -11.68
CA ALA A 2 -2.54 0.60 -12.76
C ALA A 2 -1.39 1.49 -12.24
N ILE A 3 -1.70 2.32 -11.23
CA ILE A 3 -0.72 3.21 -10.59
C ILE A 3 0.45 2.43 -10.00
N LEU A 4 0.20 1.30 -9.32
CA LEU A 4 1.23 0.47 -8.70
C LEU A 4 2.09 -0.32 -9.72
N ARG A 5 1.67 -0.32 -10.99
CA ARG A 5 2.42 -0.88 -12.12
C ARG A 5 3.13 0.20 -12.95
N GLY A 6 3.20 1.43 -12.44
CA GLY A 6 3.88 2.53 -13.12
C GLY A 6 3.07 3.15 -14.27
N GLU A 7 1.78 2.90 -14.41
CA GLU A 7 0.98 3.55 -15.45
C GLU A 7 0.93 5.07 -15.22
N PRO A 8 1.35 5.91 -16.20
CA PRO A 8 1.42 7.36 -16.03
C PRO A 8 0.03 8.03 -15.99
N GLY A 9 -0.04 9.22 -15.40
CA GLY A 9 -1.23 10.09 -15.42
C GLY A 9 -1.50 10.79 -14.09
N SER A 10 -2.43 11.75 -14.09
CA SER A 10 -2.70 12.64 -12.94
C SER A 10 -2.96 11.92 -11.61
N ARG A 11 -3.58 10.74 -11.66
CA ARG A 11 -3.80 9.92 -10.45
C ARG A 11 -2.49 9.37 -9.87
N ARG A 12 -1.53 8.99 -10.72
CA ARG A 12 -0.19 8.58 -10.30
C ARG A 12 0.54 9.76 -9.67
N ASP A 13 0.45 10.94 -10.27
CA ASP A 13 1.15 12.14 -9.78
C ASP A 13 0.74 12.49 -8.34
N VAL A 14 -0.56 12.43 -8.02
CA VAL A 14 -1.07 12.65 -6.65
C VAL A 14 -0.55 11.58 -5.68
N VAL A 15 -0.47 10.32 -6.11
CA VAL A 15 0.08 9.23 -5.28
C VAL A 15 1.56 9.45 -5.00
N LEU A 16 2.34 9.86 -6.01
CA LEU A 16 3.77 10.16 -5.85
C LEU A 16 3.98 11.34 -4.91
N LEU A 17 3.18 12.40 -5.04
CA LEU A 17 3.22 13.56 -4.14
C LEU A 17 2.94 13.18 -2.69
N ASN A 18 1.86 12.44 -2.44
CA ASN A 18 1.50 12.02 -1.08
C ASN A 18 2.53 11.05 -0.48
N ALA A 19 3.06 10.12 -1.27
CA ALA A 19 4.12 9.21 -0.83
C ALA A 19 5.41 9.97 -0.53
N GLY A 20 5.78 10.96 -1.35
CA GLY A 20 6.93 11.82 -1.13
C GLY A 20 6.80 12.62 0.17
N ALA A 21 5.64 13.22 0.42
CA ALA A 21 5.35 13.89 1.68
C ALA A 21 5.43 12.95 2.89
N ALA A 22 4.95 11.71 2.75
CA ALA A 22 5.06 10.70 3.80
C ALA A 22 6.52 10.29 4.07
N PHE A 23 7.35 10.15 3.03
CA PHE A 23 8.78 9.89 3.21
C PHE A 23 9.49 11.03 3.93
N LEU A 24 9.18 12.28 3.58
CA LEU A 24 9.75 13.44 4.25
C LEU A 24 9.32 13.49 5.73
N ALA A 25 8.03 13.30 6.00
CA ALA A 25 7.50 13.27 7.37
C ALA A 25 8.10 12.14 8.22
N ALA A 26 8.49 11.03 7.61
CA ALA A 26 9.18 9.92 8.26
C ALA A 26 10.69 10.13 8.42
N GLY A 27 11.26 11.24 7.94
CA GLY A 27 12.71 11.50 7.95
C GLY A 27 13.50 10.58 7.02
N ALA A 28 12.85 10.01 6.00
CA ALA A 28 13.48 9.06 5.08
C ALA A 28 14.18 9.73 3.87
N VAL A 29 13.91 11.02 3.64
CA VAL A 29 14.45 11.87 2.58
C VAL A 29 14.59 13.30 3.11
N GLU A 30 15.36 14.16 2.43
CA GLU A 30 15.62 15.54 2.87
C GLU A 30 14.67 16.58 2.25
N SER A 31 14.03 16.24 1.13
CA SER A 31 13.08 17.11 0.43
C SER A 31 11.84 16.36 -0.08
N ILE A 32 10.80 17.10 -0.49
CA ILE A 32 9.61 16.50 -1.12
C ILE A 32 9.98 15.93 -2.48
N GLU A 33 10.85 16.61 -3.22
CA GLU A 33 11.35 16.23 -4.54
C GLU A 33 12.04 14.85 -4.48
N ASP A 34 12.96 14.66 -3.53
CA ASP A 34 13.62 13.36 -3.28
C ASP A 34 12.60 12.28 -2.93
N GLY A 35 11.58 12.65 -2.15
CA GLY A 35 10.47 11.76 -1.79
C GLY A 35 9.65 11.31 -2.99
N ILE A 36 9.33 12.22 -3.91
CA ILE A 36 8.61 11.94 -5.15
C ILE A 36 9.45 11.02 -6.05
N GLU A 37 10.75 11.31 -6.21
CA GLU A 37 11.66 10.46 -6.98
C GLU A 37 11.73 9.05 -6.40
N ARG A 38 11.94 8.94 -5.08
CA ARG A 38 11.97 7.65 -4.38
C ARG A 38 10.66 6.88 -4.50
N ALA A 39 9.52 7.56 -4.42
CA ALA A 39 8.21 6.95 -4.63
C ALA A 39 8.07 6.42 -6.06
N GLY A 40 8.53 7.18 -7.06
CA GLY A 40 8.56 6.79 -8.46
C GLY A 40 9.38 5.52 -8.67
N LEU A 41 10.63 5.52 -8.22
CA LEU A 41 11.53 4.37 -8.29
C LEU A 41 10.93 3.12 -7.61
N THR A 42 10.29 3.29 -6.46
CA THR A 42 9.66 2.18 -5.72
C THR A 42 8.49 1.56 -6.50
N ILE A 43 7.67 2.39 -7.14
CA ILE A 43 6.53 1.95 -7.97
C ILE A 43 7.04 1.28 -9.25
N ASP A 44 7.96 1.92 -9.96
CA ASP A 44 8.44 1.44 -11.26
C ASP A 44 9.26 0.15 -11.13
N ALA A 45 9.91 -0.08 -9.99
CA ALA A 45 10.55 -1.35 -9.65
C ALA A 45 9.56 -2.48 -9.29
N GLY A 46 8.25 -2.20 -9.26
CA GLY A 46 7.20 -3.17 -8.93
C GLY A 46 7.14 -3.56 -7.45
N LEU A 47 7.90 -2.89 -6.57
CA LEU A 47 7.99 -3.22 -5.15
C LEU A 47 6.65 -2.99 -4.44
N THR A 48 5.88 -1.98 -4.86
CA THR A 48 4.58 -1.66 -4.28
C THR A 48 3.53 -2.71 -4.60
N ALA A 49 3.56 -3.28 -5.81
CA ALA A 49 2.69 -4.40 -6.19
C ALA A 49 3.01 -5.66 -5.37
N GLN A 50 4.31 -5.99 -5.22
CA GLN A 50 4.76 -7.11 -4.38
C GLN A 50 4.35 -6.95 -2.91
N LEU A 51 4.45 -5.73 -2.37
CA LEU A 51 4.00 -5.43 -1.00
C LEU A 51 2.48 -5.64 -0.86
N LEU A 52 1.69 -5.18 -1.83
CA LEU A 52 0.23 -5.37 -1.80
C LEU A 52 -0.14 -6.85 -1.79
N ASP A 53 0.51 -7.68 -2.59
CA ASP A 53 0.25 -9.12 -2.61
C ASP A 53 0.63 -9.78 -1.28
N ARG A 54 1.77 -9.42 -0.69
CA ARG A 54 2.14 -9.87 0.65
C ARG A 54 1.11 -9.46 1.71
N LEU A 55 0.62 -8.22 1.67
CA LEU A 55 -0.39 -7.73 2.61
C LEU A 55 -1.72 -8.48 2.46
N ARG A 56 -2.10 -8.86 1.24
CA ARG A 56 -3.29 -9.71 0.97
C ARG A 56 -3.12 -11.11 1.56
N ASP A 57 -1.94 -11.70 1.42
CA ASP A 57 -1.63 -13.01 1.99
C ASP A 57 -1.72 -12.98 3.52
N GLU A 58 -1.09 -12.00 4.16
CA GLU A 58 -1.16 -11.83 5.60
C GLU A 58 -2.59 -11.59 6.07
N ARG A 59 -3.37 -10.79 5.32
CA ARG A 59 -4.78 -10.56 5.65
C ARG A 59 -5.59 -11.86 5.60
N ARG A 60 -5.41 -12.68 4.56
CA ARG A 60 -6.10 -13.98 4.43
C ARG A 60 -5.75 -14.93 5.59
N ARG A 61 -4.48 -14.98 6.00
CA ARG A 61 -4.05 -15.79 7.15
C ARG A 61 -4.68 -15.30 8.44
N ALA A 62 -4.71 -13.99 8.67
CA ALA A 62 -5.33 -13.41 9.86
C ALA A 62 -6.84 -13.70 9.93
N ASP A 63 -7.53 -13.65 8.79
CA ASP A 63 -8.96 -13.96 8.71
C ASP A 63 -9.24 -15.45 8.92
N ALA A 64 -8.38 -16.36 8.44
CA ALA A 64 -8.49 -17.80 8.68
C ALA A 64 -8.14 -18.23 10.11
N ALA A 65 -7.30 -17.45 10.80
CA ALA A 65 -6.92 -17.68 12.19
C ALA A 65 -7.93 -17.10 13.19
N LYS A 66 -8.87 -16.25 12.74
CA LYS A 66 -9.99 -15.83 13.59
C LYS A 66 -10.88 -17.03 13.86
N PRO A 67 -11.14 -17.37 15.13
CA PRO A 67 -12.16 -18.37 15.44
C PRO A 67 -13.49 -17.89 14.84
N ALA A 68 -14.21 -18.81 14.20
CA ALA A 68 -15.59 -18.56 13.81
C ALA A 68 -16.32 -18.14 15.09
N VAL A 69 -16.65 -16.86 15.21
CA VAL A 69 -17.54 -16.41 16.27
C VAL A 69 -18.82 -17.20 16.06
N ASP A 70 -19.10 -18.06 17.03
CA ASP A 70 -20.19 -19.03 17.03
C ASP A 70 -21.47 -18.40 16.48
N SER A 71 -21.97 -18.98 15.40
CA SER A 71 -23.35 -18.88 14.96
C SER A 71 -24.26 -19.69 15.91
N ALA A 72 -24.21 -19.39 17.21
CA ALA A 72 -25.06 -19.98 18.23
C ALA A 72 -25.76 -18.86 19.01
N GLY A 73 -27.00 -18.53 18.63
CA GLY A 73 -27.82 -17.60 19.42
C GLY A 73 -28.95 -16.87 18.69
N SER A 74 -29.64 -17.52 17.76
CA SER A 74 -30.98 -17.15 17.26
C SER A 74 -31.61 -18.49 16.88
N THR A 75 -32.72 -18.99 17.40
CA THR A 75 -33.97 -18.50 18.05
C THR A 75 -34.71 -19.80 18.49
N PRO A 76 -35.80 -19.86 19.30
CA PRO A 76 -36.72 -18.81 19.74
C PRO A 76 -36.76 -18.48 21.22
#